data_AF-A0A7S3YW13-F1
#
_entry.id   AF-A0A7S3YW13-F1
#
_cell.length_a   1.000
_cell.length_b   1.000
_cell.length_c   1.000
_cell.angle_alpha   90.00
_cell.angle_beta   90.00
_cell.angle_gamma   90.00
#
_symmetry.space_group_name_H-M   'P 1'
#
loop_
_entity.id
_entity.type
_entity.pdbx_description
1 polymer ?
#
loop_
_entity_poly.entity_id
_entity_poly.type
_entity_poly.pdbx_seq_one_letter_code
_entity_poly.pdbx_strand_id
1 'polypeptide(L)'
;RFRLRMLRRLAPGMRRVRATPAPFRRAFSSSKDTKGLQEAIYKVFMGSNIAYSSAVIGVAIFGGMAYDSAFEALWKANNRGKLFEDVIEQRFPNPPEGTEPDEEDDEDDDDDDDDE
;
A
#
# COMPACT_ATOMS: atom_id res chain seq x y z
N ARG A 1 -52.53 -57.38 58.26
CA ARG A 1 -51.30 -56.59 58.60
C ARG A 1 -50.34 -56.76 57.42
N PHE A 2 -50.13 -55.72 56.62
CA PHE A 2 -49.56 -55.77 55.27
C PHE A 2 -48.01 -55.74 55.24
N ARG A 3 -47.44 -56.41 54.23
CA ARG A 3 -46.03 -56.61 53.85
C ARG A 3 -45.37 -55.30 53.36
N LEU A 4 -44.14 -54.94 53.74
CA LEU A 4 -42.79 -55.33 53.24
C LEU A 4 -42.38 -54.77 51.85
N ARG A 5 -41.32 -53.93 51.87
CA ARG A 5 -40.29 -53.63 50.81
C ARG A 5 -40.82 -52.94 49.54
N MET A 6 -40.13 -52.00 48.89
CA MET A 6 -38.69 -51.87 48.65
C MET A 6 -38.38 -50.45 48.14
N LEU A 7 -37.23 -49.90 48.53
CA LEU A 7 -36.58 -48.79 47.82
C LEU A 7 -36.36 -49.14 46.34
N ARG A 8 -36.62 -48.21 45.43
CA ARG A 8 -35.82 -48.14 44.20
C ARG A 8 -35.78 -46.72 43.65
N ARG A 9 -34.60 -46.11 43.83
CA ARG A 9 -34.10 -44.95 43.08
C ARG A 9 -34.30 -45.16 41.59
N LEU A 10 -34.68 -44.11 40.86
CA LEU A 10 -34.33 -43.92 39.46
C LEU A 10 -34.05 -42.43 39.24
N ALA A 11 -32.79 -42.15 38.92
CA ALA A 11 -32.24 -40.83 38.64
C ALA A 11 -32.80 -40.25 37.33
N PRO A 12 -32.83 -38.92 37.16
CA PRO A 12 -33.14 -38.31 35.87
C PRO A 12 -32.01 -38.59 34.88
N GLY A 13 -32.33 -39.30 33.80
CA GLY A 13 -31.43 -39.50 32.68
C GLY A 13 -31.14 -38.18 31.97
N MET A 14 -29.95 -37.62 32.21
CA MET A 14 -29.37 -36.53 31.42
C MET A 14 -29.30 -36.96 29.95
N ARG A 15 -30.21 -36.43 29.12
CA ARG A 15 -30.09 -36.47 27.67
C ARG A 15 -28.92 -35.58 27.26
N ARG A 16 -27.80 -36.20 26.87
CA ARG A 16 -26.69 -35.49 26.22
C ARG A 16 -27.12 -35.10 24.81
N VAL A 17 -27.48 -33.83 24.62
CA VAL A 17 -27.61 -33.24 23.28
C VAL A 17 -26.20 -33.07 22.75
N ARG A 18 -25.86 -33.82 21.70
CA ARG A 18 -24.58 -33.71 20.99
C ARG A 18 -24.62 -32.39 20.22
N ALA A 19 -24.04 -31.33 20.76
CA ALA A 19 -23.86 -30.07 20.04
C ALA A 19 -22.81 -30.29 18.94
N THR A 20 -23.25 -30.40 17.69
CA THR A 20 -22.36 -30.24 16.54
C THR A 20 -21.99 -28.76 16.44
N PRO A 21 -20.70 -28.38 16.51
CA PRO A 21 -20.33 -26.98 16.32
C PRO A 21 -20.66 -26.58 14.88
N ALA A 22 -21.47 -25.53 14.72
CA ALA A 22 -21.69 -24.91 13.43
C ALA A 22 -20.33 -24.47 12.86
N PRO A 23 -20.05 -24.68 11.56
CA PRO A 23 -18.82 -24.18 10.98
C PRO A 23 -18.85 -22.65 11.08
N PHE A 24 -17.84 -22.10 11.76
CA PHE A 24 -17.51 -20.68 11.70
C PHE A 24 -17.28 -20.32 10.24
N ARG A 25 -18.31 -19.78 9.57
CA ARG A 25 -18.15 -19.10 8.30
C ARG A 25 -17.40 -17.81 8.61
N ARG A 26 -16.08 -17.81 8.43
CA ARG A 26 -15.33 -16.56 8.27
C ARG A 26 -15.90 -15.87 7.03
N ALA A 27 -16.79 -14.90 7.26
CA ALA A 27 -17.12 -13.93 6.24
C ALA A 27 -15.84 -13.12 6.00
N PHE A 28 -15.06 -13.53 5.01
CA PHE A 28 -14.13 -12.61 4.39
C PHE A 28 -15.02 -11.56 3.75
N SER A 29 -15.15 -10.38 4.36
CA SER A 29 -15.89 -9.28 3.78
C SER A 29 -15.15 -8.89 2.51
N SER A 30 -15.67 -9.35 1.37
CA SER A 30 -15.22 -8.93 0.05
C SER A 30 -15.34 -7.40 -0.01
N SER A 31 -14.21 -6.75 -0.25
CA SER A 31 -14.00 -5.31 -0.31
C SER A 31 -15.11 -4.60 -1.10
N LYS A 32 -15.99 -3.90 -0.38
CA LYS A 32 -16.98 -2.98 -0.97
C LYS A 32 -16.47 -1.53 -1.02
N ASP A 33 -15.30 -1.24 -0.44
CA ASP A 33 -14.84 0.13 -0.22
C ASP A 33 -14.08 0.75 -1.39
N THR A 34 -13.73 -0.03 -2.42
CA THR A 34 -13.06 0.52 -3.61
C THR A 34 -13.96 1.46 -4.39
N LYS A 35 -15.27 1.20 -4.42
CA LYS A 35 -16.25 2.08 -5.06
C LYS A 35 -16.39 3.41 -4.32
N GLY A 36 -16.36 3.40 -2.99
CA GLY A 36 -16.46 4.63 -2.19
C GLY A 36 -15.23 5.54 -2.34
N LEU A 37 -14.03 4.96 -2.35
CA LEU A 37 -12.80 5.71 -2.59
C LEU A 37 -12.75 6.27 -4.02
N GLN A 38 -13.08 5.46 -5.02
CA GLN A 38 -13.11 5.90 -6.42
C GLN A 38 -14.15 7.01 -6.64
N GLU A 39 -15.34 6.88 -6.06
CA GLU A 39 -16.37 7.93 -6.12
C GLU A 39 -15.93 9.21 -5.42
N ALA A 40 -15.19 9.12 -4.32
CA ALA A 40 -14.64 10.28 -3.62
C ALA A 40 -13.56 10.98 -4.45
N ILE A 41 -12.60 10.22 -4.99
CA ILE A 41 -11.55 10.74 -5.87
C ILE A 41 -12.17 11.39 -7.12
N TYR A 42 -13.16 10.72 -7.73
CA TYR A 42 -13.86 11.25 -8.89
C TYR A 42 -14.60 12.56 -8.57
N LYS A 43 -15.31 12.64 -7.45
CA LYS A 43 -16.00 13.89 -7.08
C LYS A 43 -15.04 15.05 -6.81
N VAL A 44 -13.87 14.77 -6.23
CA VAL A 44 -12.87 15.79 -5.88
C VAL A 44 -12.11 16.26 -7.12
N PHE A 45 -11.64 15.34 -7.95
CA PHE A 45 -10.74 15.65 -9.06
C PHE A 45 -11.44 15.77 -10.41
N MET A 46 -12.56 15.07 -10.64
CA MET A 46 -13.29 15.08 -11.91
C MET A 46 -14.62 15.85 -11.85
N GLY A 47 -14.95 16.46 -10.70
CA GLY A 47 -16.21 17.19 -10.53
C GLY A 47 -16.25 18.56 -11.23
N SER A 48 -15.09 19.14 -11.56
CA SER A 48 -14.99 20.40 -12.30
C SER A 48 -13.78 20.40 -13.23
N ASN A 49 -13.91 21.05 -14.40
CA ASN A 49 -12.84 21.09 -15.40
C ASN A 49 -11.57 21.76 -14.85
N ILE A 50 -11.71 22.80 -14.03
CA ILE A 50 -10.57 23.49 -13.40
C ILE A 50 -9.83 22.56 -12.42
N ALA A 51 -10.56 21.90 -11.51
CA ALA A 51 -9.95 20.97 -10.56
C ALA A 51 -9.29 19.77 -11.26
N TYR A 52 -9.86 19.32 -12.38
CA TYR A 52 -9.29 18.25 -13.19
C TYR A 52 -7.96 18.66 -13.81
N SER A 53 -7.91 19.80 -14.50
CA SER A 53 -6.68 20.28 -15.13
C SER A 53 -5.56 20.53 -14.10
N SER A 54 -5.87 21.17 -12.97
CA SER A 54 -4.87 21.39 -11.91
C SER A 54 -4.35 20.08 -11.32
N ALA A 55 -5.21 19.06 -11.22
CA ALA A 55 -4.80 17.75 -10.72
C ALA A 55 -3.93 17.00 -11.73
N VAL A 56 -4.22 17.12 -13.03
CA VAL A 56 -3.37 16.53 -14.09
C VAL A 56 -1.99 17.18 -14.08
N ILE A 57 -1.91 18.52 -13.99
CA ILE A 57 -0.63 19.24 -13.92
C ILE A 57 0.14 18.82 -12.66
N GLY A 58 -0.51 18.82 -11.50
CA GLY A 58 0.13 18.37 -10.25
C GLY A 58 0.64 16.94 -10.35
N VAL A 59 -0.16 16.02 -10.90
CA VAL A 59 0.27 14.62 -11.11
C VAL A 59 1.39 14.52 -12.14
N ALA A 60 1.45 15.38 -13.15
CA ALA A 60 2.52 15.37 -14.13
C ALA A 60 3.86 15.77 -13.50
N ILE A 61 3.89 16.85 -12.72
CA ILE A 61 5.10 17.33 -12.04
C ILE A 61 5.59 16.28 -11.04
N PHE A 62 4.74 15.92 -10.06
CA PHE A 62 5.12 14.95 -9.04
C PHE A 62 5.34 13.55 -9.60
N GLY A 63 4.61 13.18 -10.65
CA GLY A 63 4.72 11.90 -11.32
C GLY A 63 6.04 11.76 -12.08
N GLY A 64 6.48 12.82 -12.78
CA GLY A 64 7.78 12.87 -13.45
C GLY A 64 8.92 12.66 -12.45
N MET A 65 8.98 13.49 -11.41
CA MET A 65 10.02 13.40 -10.37
C MET A 65 10.07 12.02 -9.70
N ALA A 66 8.91 11.48 -9.33
CA ALA A 66 8.84 10.17 -8.68
C ALA A 66 9.20 9.03 -9.65
N TYR A 67 8.81 9.14 -10.92
CA TYR A 67 9.11 8.13 -11.93
C TYR A 67 10.61 8.08 -12.25
N ASP A 68 11.23 9.22 -12.48
CA ASP A 68 12.66 9.32 -12.80
C ASP A 68 13.50 8.80 -11.64
N SER A 69 13.20 9.24 -10.41
CA SER A 69 13.87 8.74 -9.20
C SER A 69 13.73 7.22 -9.03
N ALA A 70 12.52 6.69 -9.26
CA ALA A 70 12.27 5.26 -9.10
C ALA A 70 12.96 4.43 -10.19
N PHE A 71 12.93 4.92 -11.43
CA PHE A 71 13.53 4.24 -12.56
C PHE A 71 15.06 4.29 -12.49
N GLU A 72 15.63 5.42 -12.11
CA GLU A 72 17.06 5.56 -11.85
C GLU A 72 17.50 4.63 -10.72
N ALA A 73 16.79 4.61 -9.58
CA ALA A 73 17.11 3.70 -8.48
C ALA A 73 17.05 2.23 -8.92
N LEU A 74 16.05 1.86 -9.73
CA LEU A 74 15.93 0.52 -10.29
C LEU A 74 17.08 0.19 -11.25
N TRP A 75 17.45 1.16 -12.09
CA TRP A 75 18.55 1.03 -13.04
C TRP A 75 19.90 0.90 -12.33
N LYS A 76 20.17 1.75 -11.34
CA LYS A 76 21.36 1.73 -10.47
C LYS A 76 21.44 0.40 -9.72
N ALA A 77 20.33 -0.08 -9.15
CA ALA A 77 20.30 -1.37 -8.47
C ALA A 77 20.64 -2.55 -9.40
N ASN A 78 20.18 -2.51 -10.65
CA ASN A 78 20.45 -3.57 -11.63
C ASN A 78 21.86 -3.50 -12.24
N ASN A 79 22.46 -2.30 -12.29
CA ASN A 79 23.78 -2.07 -12.87
C ASN A 79 24.88 -1.84 -11.82
N ARG A 80 24.63 -2.22 -10.57
CA ARG A 80 25.56 -2.07 -9.45
C ARG A 80 26.94 -2.67 -9.75
N GLY A 81 27.99 -1.90 -9.48
CA GLY A 81 29.39 -2.25 -9.74
C GLY A 81 29.86 -1.99 -11.18
N LYS A 82 28.98 -1.48 -12.05
CA LYS A 82 29.34 -1.01 -13.40
C LYS A 82 29.14 0.49 -13.56
N LEU A 83 28.50 1.16 -12.59
CA LEU A 83 28.33 2.60 -12.62
C LEU A 83 29.65 3.32 -12.38
N PHE A 84 29.79 4.49 -12.98
CA PHE A 84 30.95 5.36 -12.76
C PHE A 84 31.12 5.70 -11.28
N GLU A 85 30.02 6.00 -10.59
CA GLU A 85 29.96 6.22 -9.14
C GLU A 85 30.60 5.05 -8.35
N ASP A 86 30.13 3.82 -8.60
CA ASP A 86 30.64 2.62 -7.92
C ASP A 86 32.12 2.32 -8.20
N VAL A 87 32.59 2.59 -9.43
CA VAL A 87 33.95 2.29 -9.86
C VAL A 87 34.95 3.30 -9.32
N ILE A 88 34.56 4.58 -9.26
CA ILE A 88 35.44 5.65 -8.75
C ILE A 88 35.68 5.46 -7.26
N GLU A 89 34.64 5.20 -6.47
CA GLU A 89 34.75 4.92 -5.03
C GLU A 89 35.65 3.71 -4.73
N GLN A 90 35.55 2.65 -5.54
CA GLN A 90 36.35 1.43 -5.33
C GLN A 90 37.79 1.57 -5.81
N ARG A 91 38.06 2.41 -6.82
CA ARG A 91 39.36 2.49 -7.48
C ARG A 91 40.21 3.67 -7.01
N PHE A 92 39.59 4.74 -6.53
CA PHE A 92 40.26 5.98 -6.14
C PHE A 92 39.83 6.39 -4.73
N PRO A 93 40.54 5.96 -3.69
CA PRO A 93 40.22 6.27 -2.29
C PRO A 93 40.26 7.77 -1.92
N ASN A 94 40.89 8.58 -2.77
CA ASN A 94 40.85 10.05 -2.72
C ASN A 94 40.56 10.53 -4.15
N PRO A 95 39.29 10.67 -4.54
CA PRO A 95 38.95 11.36 -5.79
C PRO A 95 39.35 12.84 -5.66
N PRO A 96 39.87 13.48 -6.73
CA PRO A 96 40.20 14.90 -6.71
C PRO A 96 38.95 15.76 -6.44
N GLU A 97 39.15 16.88 -5.75
CA GLU A 97 38.11 17.86 -5.40
C GLU A 97 37.30 18.24 -6.68
N GLY A 98 35.97 18.07 -6.67
CA GLY A 98 35.09 18.25 -7.84
C GLY A 98 34.63 16.97 -8.56
N THR A 99 34.88 15.78 -7.99
CA THR A 99 34.25 14.51 -8.43
C THR A 99 33.22 13.95 -7.44
N GLU A 100 32.82 14.77 -6.48
CA GLU A 100 31.73 14.51 -5.55
C GLU A 100 30.40 14.54 -6.32
N PRO A 101 29.35 13.79 -5.89
CA PRO A 101 28.05 13.90 -6.53
C PRO A 101 27.63 15.36 -6.55
N ASP A 102 27.44 15.90 -7.76
CA ASP A 102 26.90 17.23 -7.94
C ASP A 102 25.51 17.20 -7.29
N GLU A 103 25.31 17.95 -6.22
CA GLU A 103 23.98 18.23 -5.71
C GLU A 103 23.34 19.10 -6.80
N GLU A 104 22.76 18.46 -7.82
CA GLU A 104 22.13 19.11 -8.96
C GLU A 104 21.20 20.21 -8.43
N ASP A 105 21.62 21.45 -8.67
CA ASP A 105 20.84 22.66 -8.43
C ASP A 105 19.67 22.58 -9.41
N ASP A 106 18.52 22.12 -8.92
CA ASP A 106 17.26 22.10 -9.64
C ASP A 106 16.92 23.55 -10.04
N GLU A 107 17.45 24.00 -11.18
CA GLU A 107 17.03 25.22 -11.85
C GLU A 107 15.57 25.00 -12.30
N ASP A 108 14.64 25.39 -11.44
CA ASP A 108 13.21 25.55 -11.72
C ASP A 108 13.06 26.41 -12.98
N ASP A 109 12.84 25.76 -14.13
CA ASP A 109 12.47 26.39 -15.39
C ASP A 109 10.97 26.76 -15.30
N ASP A 110 10.71 27.92 -14.67
CA ASP A 110 9.42 28.62 -14.66
C ASP A 110 9.08 29.08 -16.10
N ASP A 111 8.71 28.15 -16.99
CA ASP A 111 8.02 28.46 -18.25
C ASP A 111 6.53 28.76 -17.95
N ASP A 112 6.30 29.98 -17.49
CA ASP A 112 5.00 30.67 -17.48
C ASP A 112 4.57 30.90 -18.96
N ASP A 113 4.03 29.86 -19.60
CA ASP A 113 3.32 29.99 -20.89
C ASP A 113 1.94 30.64 -20.64
N ASP A 114 1.99 31.96 -20.66
CA ASP A 114 0.91 32.94 -20.74
C ASP A 114 0.25 32.85 -22.14
N ASP A 115 -0.84 32.07 -22.27
CA ASP A 115 -1.65 32.03 -23.51
C ASP A 115 -3.17 32.22 -23.21
N GLU A 116 -3.61 33.48 -23.41
CA GLU A 116 -4.96 34.05 -23.72
C GLU A 116 -6.27 33.39 -23.22
#